data_AF-A0A1G8RMN2-F1
#
_entry.id   AF-A0A1G8RMN2-F1
#
_cell.length_a   1.000
_cell.length_b   1.000
_cell.length_c   1.000
_cell.angle_alpha   90.00
_cell.angle_beta   90.00
_cell.angle_gamma   90.00
#
_symmetry.space_group_name_H-M   'P 1'
#
loop_
_entity.id
_entity.type
_entity.pdbx_description
1 polymer ?
#
loop_
_entity_poly.entity_id
_entity_poly.type
_entity_poly.pdbx_seq_one_letter_code
_entity_poly.pdbx_strand_id
1 'polypeptide(L)'
;MIKNSEWGAVAYLATSPYGRDGVEVSANLTKTTLADGTTTSVTAGGNGTDGLASTPQDALENNKDQSTTGNVYGVYDMAGGLWERVAAYIHNGNDNLLLNGKSMVEEGDPKSSNAFKTVYAYNAAEDTREANYNVNKSKKGDAMFETSSGDGYLSWYGDESSFMFGNAVFLHRGGTTLDNPGVGIFTFSNTPGMAGNPLGFRSTIIVK
;
A
#
# COMPACT_ATOMS: atom_id res chain seq x y z
N MET A 1 -11.34 3.15 -3.29
CA MET A 1 -10.02 2.61 -2.91
C MET A 1 -9.54 1.73 -4.03
N ILE A 2 -8.25 1.81 -4.35
CA ILE A 2 -7.56 0.91 -5.28
C ILE A 2 -7.64 -0.54 -4.79
N LYS A 3 -7.77 -1.51 -5.70
CA LYS A 3 -7.59 -2.94 -5.37
C LYS A 3 -6.12 -3.26 -5.17
N ASN A 4 -5.82 -4.30 -4.39
CA ASN A 4 -4.44 -4.71 -4.19
C ASN A 4 -3.74 -5.15 -5.50
N SER A 5 -4.49 -5.76 -6.43
CA SER A 5 -3.97 -6.10 -7.77
C SER A 5 -3.60 -4.88 -8.62
N GLU A 6 -4.28 -3.76 -8.43
CA GLU A 6 -4.00 -2.51 -9.15
C GLU A 6 -2.76 -1.82 -8.56
N TRP A 7 -2.56 -1.88 -7.24
CA TRP A 7 -1.29 -1.51 -6.63
C TRP A 7 -0.14 -2.38 -7.17
N GLY A 8 -0.35 -3.70 -7.19
CA GLY A 8 0.61 -4.67 -7.73
C GLY A 8 1.01 -4.36 -9.17
N ALA A 9 0.04 -4.02 -10.03
CA ALA A 9 0.31 -3.62 -11.40
C ALA A 9 1.25 -2.40 -11.50
N VAL A 10 1.01 -1.36 -10.68
CA VAL A 10 1.89 -0.18 -10.63
C VAL A 10 3.27 -0.53 -10.07
N ALA A 11 3.34 -1.35 -9.03
CA ALA A 11 4.60 -1.79 -8.43
C ALA A 11 5.47 -2.61 -9.42
N TYR A 12 4.84 -3.51 -10.19
CA TYR A 12 5.53 -4.25 -11.24
C TYR A 12 5.98 -3.36 -12.39
N LEU A 13 5.14 -2.42 -12.82
CA LEU A 13 5.55 -1.47 -13.85
C LEU A 13 6.75 -0.65 -13.38
N ALA A 14 6.76 -0.22 -12.12
CA ALA A 14 7.84 0.55 -11.54
C ALA A 14 9.18 -0.17 -11.54
N THR A 15 9.21 -1.48 -11.27
CA THR A 15 10.45 -2.26 -11.33
C THR A 15 10.83 -2.71 -12.75
N SER A 16 9.89 -2.66 -13.70
CA SER A 16 10.13 -3.10 -15.08
C SER A 16 11.09 -2.17 -15.85
N PRO A 17 11.64 -2.62 -17.00
CA PRO A 17 12.42 -1.75 -17.90
C PRO A 17 11.66 -0.53 -18.44
N TYR A 18 10.32 -0.51 -18.33
CA TYR A 18 9.48 0.61 -18.73
C TYR A 18 9.18 1.59 -17.57
N GLY A 19 9.53 1.22 -16.34
CA GLY A 19 9.45 2.07 -15.16
C GLY A 19 10.82 2.60 -14.78
N ARG A 20 11.44 1.96 -13.79
CA ARG A 20 12.75 2.34 -13.22
C ARG A 20 13.84 1.30 -13.43
N ASP A 21 13.57 0.25 -14.22
CA ASP A 21 14.56 -0.77 -14.59
C ASP A 21 15.32 -1.37 -13.40
N GLY A 22 14.56 -1.82 -12.39
CA GLY A 22 15.10 -2.38 -11.15
C GLY A 22 15.63 -1.38 -10.13
N VAL A 23 15.58 -0.06 -10.41
CA VAL A 23 15.88 0.97 -9.40
C VAL A 23 14.65 1.19 -8.53
N GLU A 24 14.82 1.10 -7.22
CA GLU A 24 13.74 1.30 -6.26
C GLU A 24 13.14 2.72 -6.34
N VAL A 25 11.86 2.84 -5.97
CA VAL A 25 11.18 4.13 -5.81
C VAL A 25 11.58 4.72 -4.46
N SER A 26 12.19 5.90 -4.47
CA SER A 26 12.58 6.58 -3.23
C SER A 26 11.36 6.92 -2.38
N ALA A 27 11.45 6.68 -1.07
CA ALA A 27 10.39 6.99 -0.14
C ALA A 27 10.13 8.51 -0.06
N ASN A 28 8.85 8.87 0.08
CA ASN A 28 8.43 10.22 0.45
C ASN A 28 8.37 10.37 1.96
N LEU A 29 9.41 10.98 2.53
CA LEU A 29 9.52 11.22 3.97
C LEU A 29 9.20 12.66 4.37
N THR A 30 8.70 13.46 3.42
CA THR A 30 8.42 14.88 3.66
C THR A 30 7.00 15.10 4.14
N LYS A 31 6.89 15.82 5.26
CA LYS A 31 5.64 16.26 5.86
C LYS A 31 5.65 17.76 6.14
N THR A 32 4.48 18.36 6.14
CA THR A 32 4.27 19.75 6.51
C THR A 32 3.18 19.87 7.55
N THR A 33 3.26 20.90 8.39
CA THR A 33 2.22 21.23 9.36
C THR A 33 1.40 22.39 8.83
N LEU A 34 0.10 22.16 8.66
CA LEU A 34 -0.86 23.16 8.22
C LEU A 34 -1.13 24.18 9.34
N ALA A 35 -1.73 25.31 8.98
CA ALA A 35 -2.03 26.39 9.94
C ALA A 35 -2.97 25.98 11.08
N ASP A 36 -3.78 24.93 10.87
CA ASP A 36 -4.66 24.34 11.88
C ASP A 36 -3.96 23.32 12.80
N GLY A 37 -2.65 23.11 12.62
CA GLY A 37 -1.83 22.16 13.39
C GLY A 37 -1.80 20.74 12.82
N THR A 38 -2.55 20.45 11.75
CA THR A 38 -2.57 19.13 11.11
C THR A 38 -1.26 18.86 10.38
N THR A 39 -0.65 17.69 10.59
CA THR A 39 0.51 17.25 9.81
C THR A 39 0.05 16.41 8.62
N THR A 40 0.52 16.77 7.41
CA THR A 40 0.23 16.04 6.17
C THR A 40 1.51 15.74 5.40
N SER A 41 1.52 14.65 4.64
CA SER A 41 2.56 14.41 3.64
C SER A 41 2.46 15.41 2.50
N VAL A 42 3.58 15.63 1.81
CA VAL A 42 3.65 16.51 0.63
C VAL A 42 3.98 15.64 -0.56
N THR A 43 3.09 15.57 -1.55
CA THR A 43 3.34 14.82 -2.78
C THR A 43 4.61 15.28 -3.46
N ALA A 44 5.46 14.33 -3.86
CA ALA A 44 6.77 14.61 -4.44
C ALA A 44 7.60 15.56 -3.56
N GLY A 45 7.52 15.39 -2.23
CA GLY A 45 8.16 16.27 -1.26
C GLY A 45 9.63 15.94 -0.98
N GLY A 46 10.17 14.88 -1.57
CA GLY A 46 11.57 14.46 -1.33
C GLY A 46 11.75 13.70 -0.01
N ASN A 47 13.00 13.63 0.45
CA ASN A 47 13.40 12.80 1.59
C ASN A 47 13.58 13.62 2.89
N GLY A 48 12.49 14.25 3.36
CA GLY A 48 12.39 14.87 4.68
C GLY A 48 13.03 16.26 4.84
N THR A 49 14.13 16.55 4.12
CA THR A 49 14.80 17.87 4.16
C THR A 49 14.79 18.62 2.83
N ASP A 50 14.31 17.98 1.77
CA ASP A 50 14.11 18.63 0.48
C ASP A 50 13.01 19.67 0.65
N GLY A 51 13.39 20.94 0.58
CA GLY A 51 12.47 22.05 0.76
C GLY A 51 11.25 21.90 -0.16
N LEU A 52 10.10 22.33 0.33
CA LEU A 52 8.88 22.44 -0.48
C LEU A 52 9.20 23.22 -1.74
N ALA A 53 9.04 22.60 -2.91
CA ALA A 53 9.26 23.29 -4.16
C ALA A 53 8.26 24.46 -4.29
N SER A 54 8.67 25.53 -4.96
CA SER A 54 7.84 26.73 -5.15
C SER A 54 6.57 26.46 -5.96
N THR A 55 6.61 25.46 -6.83
CA THR A 55 5.47 25.05 -7.65
C THR A 55 5.33 23.53 -7.67
N PRO A 56 4.12 22.99 -7.95
CA PRO A 56 3.93 21.55 -8.12
C PRO A 56 4.83 20.95 -9.21
N GLN A 57 5.06 21.66 -10.31
CA GLN A 57 5.91 21.17 -11.39
C GLN A 57 7.37 21.01 -10.94
N ASP A 58 7.89 22.01 -10.22
CA ASP A 58 9.24 21.94 -9.66
C ASP A 58 9.38 20.76 -8.69
N ALA A 59 8.35 20.47 -7.89
CA ALA A 59 8.35 19.34 -6.95
C ALA A 59 8.47 18.00 -7.71
N LEU A 60 7.67 17.81 -8.75
CA LEU A 60 7.73 16.61 -9.59
C LEU A 60 9.08 16.47 -10.28
N GLU A 61 9.64 17.59 -10.77
CA GLU A 61 10.90 17.60 -11.50
C GLU A 61 12.12 17.32 -10.62
N ASN A 62 12.13 17.87 -9.40
CA ASN A 62 13.21 17.69 -8.45
C ASN A 62 13.17 16.32 -7.78
N ASN A 63 11.98 15.73 -7.62
CA ASN A 63 11.78 14.48 -6.87
C ASN A 63 11.35 13.31 -7.77
N LYS A 64 11.85 13.26 -9.01
CA LYS A 64 11.59 12.16 -9.98
C LYS A 64 11.94 10.77 -9.44
N ASP A 65 12.81 10.68 -8.44
CA ASP A 65 13.15 9.40 -7.81
C ASP A 65 12.03 8.80 -6.98
N GLN A 66 11.06 9.62 -6.56
CA GLN A 66 9.83 9.19 -5.89
C GLN A 66 8.72 8.79 -6.87
N SER A 67 8.95 8.99 -8.16
CA SER A 67 8.05 8.57 -9.22
C SER A 67 8.29 7.11 -9.58
N THR A 68 7.22 6.37 -9.83
CA THR A 68 7.26 4.99 -10.36
C THR A 68 7.91 4.85 -11.73
N THR A 69 8.22 5.94 -12.44
CA THR A 69 8.84 5.89 -13.79
C THR A 69 10.18 6.62 -13.89
N GLY A 70 10.70 7.18 -12.79
CA GLY A 70 11.93 8.01 -12.86
C GLY A 70 11.76 9.33 -13.58
N ASN A 71 10.52 9.75 -13.84
CA ASN A 71 10.19 11.01 -14.48
C ASN A 71 8.86 11.57 -13.95
N VAL A 72 8.46 12.75 -14.41
CA VAL A 72 7.29 13.47 -13.89
C VAL A 72 5.93 12.83 -14.21
N TYR A 73 5.89 11.77 -15.03
CA TYR A 73 4.64 11.17 -15.52
C TYR A 73 4.23 9.89 -14.77
N GLY A 74 5.03 9.43 -13.83
CA GLY A 74 4.70 8.27 -13.01
C GLY A 74 3.73 8.60 -11.88
N VAL A 75 3.30 7.56 -11.19
CA VAL A 75 2.58 7.65 -9.93
C VAL A 75 3.57 7.94 -8.81
N TYR A 76 3.29 8.96 -8.00
CA TYR A 76 4.06 9.35 -6.82
C TYR A 76 3.44 8.77 -5.54
N ASP A 77 4.15 8.91 -4.42
CA ASP A 77 3.71 8.56 -3.07
C ASP A 77 3.31 7.09 -2.90
N MET A 78 3.81 6.21 -3.77
CA MET A 78 3.65 4.75 -3.66
C MET A 78 4.59 4.16 -2.59
N ALA A 79 5.64 4.91 -2.22
CA ALA A 79 6.57 4.61 -1.15
C ALA A 79 6.59 5.82 -0.20
N GLY A 80 6.15 5.65 1.05
CA GLY A 80 6.05 6.74 2.02
C GLY A 80 4.85 7.67 1.81
N GLY A 81 4.90 8.83 2.47
CA GLY A 81 3.81 9.79 2.51
C GLY A 81 2.77 9.40 3.56
N LEU A 82 1.91 8.44 3.23
CA LEU A 82 0.87 7.97 4.13
C LEU A 82 0.52 6.52 3.85
N TRP A 83 0.23 5.76 4.91
CA TRP A 83 -0.34 4.43 4.76
C TRP A 83 -1.66 4.52 4.03
N GLU A 84 -1.83 3.75 2.96
CA GLU A 84 -3.04 3.78 2.15
C GLU A 84 -3.84 2.50 2.27
N ARG A 85 -5.14 2.66 2.50
CA ARG A 85 -6.08 1.55 2.48
C ARG A 85 -6.23 1.04 1.04
N VAL A 86 -6.15 -0.27 0.90
CA VAL A 86 -6.52 -0.97 -0.33
C VAL A 86 -7.81 -1.75 -0.12
N ALA A 87 -8.57 -1.96 -1.18
CA ALA A 87 -9.80 -2.73 -1.15
C ALA A 87 -9.50 -4.23 -1.05
N ALA A 88 -9.03 -4.66 0.12
CA ALA A 88 -8.63 -6.02 0.39
C ALA A 88 -8.83 -6.42 1.85
N TYR A 89 -9.22 -7.67 2.08
CA TYR A 89 -9.38 -8.23 3.42
C TYR A 89 -9.26 -9.76 3.43
N ILE A 90 -9.12 -10.31 4.63
CA ILE A 90 -9.24 -11.75 4.90
C ILE A 90 -10.60 -12.06 5.51
N HIS A 91 -11.32 -13.05 5.00
CA HIS A 91 -12.64 -13.41 5.52
C HIS A 91 -12.52 -14.48 6.63
N ASN A 92 -12.00 -14.12 7.80
CA ASN A 92 -11.84 -15.02 8.95
C ASN A 92 -13.02 -15.00 9.95
N GLY A 93 -14.07 -14.22 9.66
CA GLY A 93 -15.25 -14.11 10.52
C GLY A 93 -15.09 -13.18 11.72
N ASN A 94 -14.01 -12.40 11.81
CA ASN A 94 -13.83 -11.39 12.85
C ASN A 94 -14.81 -10.22 12.68
N ASP A 95 -15.33 -9.71 13.80
CA ASP A 95 -16.31 -8.60 13.82
C ASP A 95 -15.79 -7.31 13.17
N ASN A 96 -14.47 -7.10 13.12
CA ASN A 96 -13.86 -5.94 12.46
C ASN A 96 -14.23 -5.82 10.99
N LEU A 97 -14.54 -6.93 10.31
CA LEU A 97 -15.01 -6.93 8.92
C LEU A 97 -16.26 -6.06 8.75
N LEU A 98 -17.25 -6.26 9.61
CA LEU A 98 -18.51 -5.52 9.56
C LEU A 98 -18.44 -4.20 10.34
N LEU A 99 -17.61 -4.12 11.38
CA LEU A 99 -17.45 -2.89 12.15
C LEU A 99 -16.79 -1.79 11.30
N ASN A 100 -15.74 -2.13 10.55
CA ASN A 100 -14.90 -1.15 9.85
C ASN A 100 -14.96 -1.24 8.31
N GLY A 101 -15.54 -2.30 7.76
CA GLY A 101 -15.54 -2.56 6.31
C GLY A 101 -16.89 -2.97 5.72
N LYS A 102 -18.01 -2.71 6.43
CA LYS A 102 -19.35 -3.21 6.08
C LYS A 102 -19.70 -3.06 4.60
N SER A 103 -19.58 -1.86 4.06
CA SER A 103 -19.94 -1.58 2.66
C SER A 103 -19.12 -2.39 1.67
N MET A 104 -17.82 -2.60 1.91
CA MET A 104 -16.97 -3.43 1.06
C MET A 104 -17.27 -4.93 1.21
N VAL A 105 -17.56 -5.38 2.43
CA VAL A 105 -17.84 -6.79 2.73
C VAL A 105 -19.18 -7.21 2.11
N GLU A 106 -20.22 -6.40 2.26
CA GLU A 106 -21.58 -6.65 1.77
C GLU A 106 -21.77 -6.38 0.27
N GLU A 107 -20.78 -5.78 -0.40
CA GLU A 107 -20.78 -5.60 -1.86
C GLU A 107 -20.52 -6.96 -2.56
N GLY A 108 -21.58 -7.69 -2.85
CA GLY A 108 -21.54 -9.04 -3.46
C GLY A 108 -21.24 -10.14 -2.44
N ASP A 109 -20.66 -11.26 -2.90
CA ASP A 109 -20.27 -12.35 -2.00
C ASP A 109 -19.10 -11.93 -1.10
N PRO A 110 -19.23 -11.98 0.24
CA PRO A 110 -18.16 -11.61 1.16
C PRO A 110 -16.96 -12.55 1.12
N LYS A 111 -17.10 -13.78 0.60
CA LYS A 111 -16.01 -14.77 0.52
C LYS A 111 -15.27 -14.78 -0.81
N SER A 112 -15.70 -13.95 -1.77
CA SER A 112 -15.18 -13.96 -3.13
C SER A 112 -14.65 -12.60 -3.56
N SER A 113 -13.56 -12.62 -4.32
CA SER A 113 -13.02 -11.40 -4.96
C SER A 113 -13.95 -10.96 -6.09
N ASN A 114 -13.99 -9.66 -6.37
CA ASN A 114 -14.78 -9.10 -7.47
C ASN A 114 -14.03 -7.94 -8.15
N ALA A 115 -14.72 -7.18 -9.00
CA ALA A 115 -14.13 -6.06 -9.72
C ALA A 115 -13.63 -4.93 -8.80
N PHE A 116 -14.06 -4.87 -7.53
CA PHE A 116 -13.80 -3.78 -6.60
C PHE A 116 -13.01 -4.19 -5.35
N LYS A 117 -12.91 -5.50 -5.04
CA LYS A 117 -12.24 -6.00 -3.83
C LYS A 117 -11.47 -7.29 -4.04
N THR A 118 -10.40 -7.46 -3.28
CA THR A 118 -9.65 -8.72 -3.19
C THR A 118 -9.94 -9.40 -1.84
N VAL A 119 -10.39 -10.64 -1.89
CA VAL A 119 -10.64 -11.46 -0.69
C VAL A 119 -9.60 -12.57 -0.61
N TYR A 120 -8.93 -12.65 0.53
CA TYR A 120 -7.95 -13.70 0.84
C TYR A 120 -8.58 -14.75 1.75
N ALA A 121 -8.11 -16.00 1.58
CA ALA A 121 -8.45 -17.09 2.49
C ALA A 121 -7.68 -16.93 3.80
N TYR A 122 -8.20 -17.51 4.88
CA TYR A 122 -7.47 -17.70 6.13
C TYR A 122 -7.25 -19.19 6.38
N ASN A 123 -6.23 -19.49 7.16
CA ASN A 123 -6.02 -20.83 7.67
C ASN A 123 -6.89 -21.01 8.93
N ALA A 124 -7.90 -21.87 8.85
CA ALA A 124 -8.85 -22.08 9.94
C ALA A 124 -8.27 -22.82 11.15
N ALA A 125 -7.16 -23.55 10.97
CA ALA A 125 -6.47 -24.22 12.07
C ALA A 125 -5.52 -23.27 12.82
N GLU A 126 -4.98 -22.28 12.12
CA GLU A 126 -3.97 -21.37 12.64
C GLU A 126 -4.07 -20.00 11.96
N ASP A 127 -4.78 -19.05 12.58
CA ASP A 127 -4.95 -17.69 12.07
C ASP A 127 -3.72 -16.81 12.42
N THR A 128 -2.59 -17.09 11.76
CA THR A 128 -1.34 -16.32 11.86
C THR A 128 -0.94 -15.72 10.52
N ARG A 129 -0.06 -14.71 10.51
CA ARG A 129 0.41 -14.06 9.27
C ARG A 129 0.99 -15.05 8.29
N GLU A 130 1.92 -15.87 8.76
CA GLU A 130 2.61 -16.87 7.95
C GLU A 130 1.62 -17.92 7.41
N ALA A 131 0.76 -18.47 8.26
CA ALA A 131 -0.21 -19.48 7.85
C ALA A 131 -1.21 -18.93 6.82
N ASN A 132 -1.75 -17.73 7.06
CA ASN A 132 -2.67 -17.07 6.13
C ASN A 132 -1.99 -16.67 4.83
N TYR A 133 -0.74 -16.22 4.87
CA TYR A 133 0.02 -15.92 3.66
C TYR A 133 0.25 -17.19 2.83
N ASN A 134 0.66 -18.28 3.50
CA ASN A 134 0.95 -19.57 2.87
C ASN A 134 -0.25 -20.15 2.10
N VAL A 135 -1.47 -20.06 2.64
CA VAL A 135 -2.66 -20.55 1.94
C VAL A 135 -3.05 -19.71 0.72
N ASN A 136 -2.51 -18.49 0.58
CA ASN A 136 -2.77 -17.60 -0.54
C ASN A 136 -1.60 -17.48 -1.54
N LYS A 137 -0.45 -18.13 -1.30
CA LYS A 137 0.78 -18.03 -2.12
C LYS A 137 0.60 -18.29 -3.62
N SER A 138 -0.47 -18.98 -4.02
CA SER A 138 -0.78 -19.21 -5.43
C SER A 138 -1.41 -18.01 -6.14
N LYS A 139 -1.94 -17.02 -5.41
CA LYS A 139 -2.39 -15.75 -5.98
C LYS A 139 -1.21 -14.99 -6.56
N LYS A 140 -1.43 -14.34 -7.69
CA LYS A 140 -0.43 -13.57 -8.43
C LYS A 140 -1.03 -12.26 -8.91
N GLY A 141 -0.17 -11.30 -9.20
CA GLY A 141 -0.52 -9.99 -9.76
C GLY A 141 -0.74 -8.89 -8.73
N ASP A 142 -0.71 -9.19 -7.42
CA ASP A 142 -0.89 -8.18 -6.36
C ASP A 142 0.42 -7.78 -5.66
N ALA A 143 1.53 -8.33 -6.16
CA ALA A 143 2.90 -8.17 -5.71
C ALA A 143 3.24 -8.73 -4.33
N MET A 144 2.29 -9.16 -3.50
CA MET A 144 2.63 -9.64 -2.16
C MET A 144 3.25 -11.04 -2.19
N PHE A 145 2.71 -11.93 -3.04
CA PHE A 145 3.09 -13.35 -3.04
C PHE A 145 4.32 -13.68 -3.88
N GLU A 146 4.78 -12.73 -4.67
CA GLU A 146 5.93 -12.86 -5.57
C GLU A 146 7.14 -12.10 -5.04
N THR A 147 6.92 -11.11 -4.17
CA THR A 147 7.99 -10.24 -3.69
C THR A 147 8.31 -10.41 -2.21
N SER A 148 7.53 -11.21 -1.45
CA SER A 148 7.72 -11.32 0.00
C SER A 148 7.60 -12.75 0.56
N SER A 149 7.68 -12.86 1.90
CA SER A 149 7.41 -14.09 2.66
C SER A 149 6.16 -14.03 3.55
N GLY A 150 5.51 -12.86 3.65
CA GLY A 150 4.28 -12.66 4.44
C GLY A 150 4.47 -12.18 5.88
N ASP A 151 5.69 -12.19 6.42
CA ASP A 151 5.99 -11.70 7.78
C ASP A 151 7.36 -10.99 7.87
N GLY A 152 7.44 -9.90 8.63
CA GLY A 152 8.67 -9.11 8.84
C GLY A 152 9.01 -8.11 7.72
N TYR A 153 10.30 -7.85 7.51
CA TYR A 153 10.84 -6.92 6.50
C TYR A 153 11.45 -7.69 5.33
N LEU A 154 10.62 -8.53 4.72
CA LEU A 154 11.03 -9.55 3.76
C LEU A 154 10.38 -9.40 2.39
N SER A 155 9.72 -8.27 2.13
CA SER A 155 9.38 -7.87 0.75
C SER A 155 10.66 -7.45 0.00
N TRP A 156 10.58 -7.35 -1.33
CA TRP A 156 11.68 -6.79 -2.13
C TRP A 156 12.15 -5.45 -1.56
N TYR A 157 13.45 -5.19 -1.68
CA TYR A 157 14.15 -4.04 -1.09
C TYR A 157 14.15 -3.95 0.45
N GLY A 158 13.66 -4.98 1.15
CA GLY A 158 13.57 -4.96 2.63
C GLY A 158 12.30 -4.26 3.14
N ASP A 159 11.31 -4.11 2.27
CA ASP A 159 10.00 -3.54 2.59
C ASP A 159 9.22 -4.38 3.62
N GLU A 160 8.28 -3.75 4.32
CA GLU A 160 7.43 -4.44 5.30
C GLU A 160 6.50 -5.44 4.59
N SER A 161 6.39 -6.62 5.17
CA SER A 161 5.58 -7.73 4.70
C SER A 161 4.80 -8.27 5.89
N SER A 162 3.66 -7.66 6.24
CA SER A 162 2.88 -8.03 7.42
C SER A 162 1.47 -8.45 7.00
N PHE A 163 1.29 -9.75 6.68
CA PHE A 163 0.02 -10.26 6.15
C PHE A 163 -1.10 -10.26 7.20
N MET A 164 -2.37 -10.27 6.77
CA MET A 164 -3.55 -10.18 7.65
C MET A 164 -3.74 -11.43 8.51
N PHE A 165 -4.18 -11.23 9.75
CA PHE A 165 -4.48 -12.30 10.71
C PHE A 165 -5.29 -11.78 11.89
N GLY A 166 -5.99 -12.68 12.59
CA GLY A 166 -6.70 -12.37 13.84
C GLY A 166 -7.69 -11.20 13.70
N ASN A 167 -7.48 -10.13 14.46
CA ASN A 167 -8.32 -8.93 14.39
C ASN A 167 -7.88 -7.93 13.31
N ALA A 168 -6.68 -8.08 12.74
CA ALA A 168 -6.12 -7.19 11.73
C ALA A 168 -6.46 -7.71 10.33
N VAL A 169 -7.74 -7.54 9.96
CA VAL A 169 -8.36 -8.20 8.81
C VAL A 169 -8.26 -7.45 7.49
N PHE A 170 -7.78 -6.21 7.49
CA PHE A 170 -7.61 -5.37 6.29
C PHE A 170 -6.15 -5.12 5.98
N LEU A 171 -5.88 -4.70 4.74
CA LEU A 171 -4.54 -4.41 4.23
C LEU A 171 -4.35 -2.90 3.97
N HIS A 172 -3.17 -2.39 4.29
CA HIS A 172 -2.67 -1.09 3.80
C HIS A 172 -1.29 -1.21 3.16
N ARG A 173 -0.89 -0.22 2.37
CA ARG A 173 0.34 -0.21 1.57
C ARG A 173 1.09 1.14 1.69
N GLY A 174 2.34 1.18 1.24
CA GLY A 174 3.12 2.41 1.01
C GLY A 174 4.03 2.84 2.18
N GLY A 175 3.47 3.01 3.38
CA GLY A 175 4.24 3.44 4.56
C GLY A 175 4.04 4.91 4.95
N THR A 176 4.80 5.39 5.93
CA THR A 176 4.64 6.76 6.49
C THR A 176 5.75 7.70 6.02
N THR A 177 5.71 8.96 6.46
CA THR A 177 6.84 9.89 6.32
C THR A 177 7.96 9.67 7.36
N LEU A 178 7.91 8.61 8.16
CA LEU A 178 8.97 8.31 9.13
C LEU A 178 10.06 7.50 8.44
N ASP A 179 11.30 7.91 8.67
CA ASP A 179 12.49 7.15 8.26
C ASP A 179 12.63 5.91 9.15
N ASN A 180 11.90 4.86 8.81
CA ASN A 180 11.96 3.57 9.48
C ASN A 180 12.01 2.44 8.45
N PRO A 181 12.54 1.27 8.86
CA PRO A 181 12.51 0.09 7.99
C PRO A 181 11.08 -0.22 7.56
N GLY A 182 10.91 -0.58 6.29
CA GLY A 182 9.65 -1.08 5.75
C GLY A 182 8.71 -0.05 5.15
N VAL A 183 9.19 1.13 4.77
CA VAL A 183 8.48 2.06 3.88
C VAL A 183 8.90 1.79 2.45
N GLY A 184 7.95 1.60 1.54
CA GLY A 184 8.30 1.25 0.16
C GLY A 184 7.10 0.86 -0.70
N ILE A 185 7.38 0.58 -1.98
CA ILE A 185 6.35 0.25 -2.97
C ILE A 185 5.83 -1.18 -2.84
N PHE A 186 6.66 -2.08 -2.31
CA PHE A 186 6.33 -3.47 -2.00
C PHE A 186 5.91 -3.66 -0.53
N THR A 187 5.90 -2.57 0.25
CA THR A 187 5.38 -2.57 1.61
C THR A 187 3.90 -2.89 1.67
N PHE A 188 3.55 -3.82 2.55
CA PHE A 188 2.17 -4.09 2.96
C PHE A 188 2.09 -4.46 4.44
N SER A 189 1.02 -4.04 5.09
CA SER A 189 0.80 -4.32 6.49
C SER A 189 -0.68 -4.45 6.83
N ASN A 190 -0.97 -5.12 7.94
CA ASN A 190 -2.33 -5.44 8.37
C ASN A 190 -2.88 -4.37 9.31
N THR A 191 -4.21 -4.25 9.33
CA THR A 191 -4.90 -3.31 10.23
C THR A 191 -6.30 -3.81 10.61
N PRO A 192 -6.77 -3.50 11.84
CA PRO A 192 -8.17 -3.69 12.23
C PRO A 192 -9.17 -2.86 11.42
N GLY A 193 -8.69 -1.83 10.70
CA GLY A 193 -9.53 -0.95 9.88
C GLY A 193 -10.13 0.24 10.61
N MET A 194 -9.80 0.45 11.88
CA MET A 194 -10.34 1.54 12.70
C MET A 194 -10.11 2.93 12.08
N ALA A 195 -11.07 3.84 12.30
CA ALA A 195 -10.88 5.27 12.05
C ALA A 195 -10.05 5.87 13.21
N GLY A 196 -8.92 6.50 12.92
CA GLY A 196 -8.12 7.16 13.96
C GLY A 196 -6.68 7.50 13.56
N ASN A 197 -6.01 6.62 12.82
CA ASN A 197 -4.73 6.97 12.21
C ASN A 197 -4.96 7.65 10.85
N PRO A 198 -4.16 8.66 10.47
CA PRO A 198 -4.23 9.22 9.13
C PRO A 198 -3.84 8.09 8.17
N LEU A 199 -4.85 7.55 7.52
CA LEU A 199 -4.74 6.50 6.52
C LEU A 199 -5.38 7.07 5.27
N GLY A 200 -4.61 7.14 4.20
CA GLY A 200 -5.04 7.64 2.91
C GLY A 200 -5.75 6.57 2.09
N PHE A 201 -6.08 6.95 0.87
CA PHE A 201 -6.41 6.02 -0.20
C PHE A 201 -6.18 6.71 -1.53
N ARG A 202 -5.87 5.90 -2.54
CA ARG A 202 -5.96 6.31 -3.94
C ARG A 202 -7.10 5.58 -4.63
N SER A 203 -7.54 6.17 -5.74
CA SER A 203 -8.55 5.60 -6.63
C SER A 203 -7.96 5.47 -8.03
N THR A 204 -8.38 4.44 -8.74
CA THR A 204 -7.94 4.11 -10.10
C THR A 204 -9.15 4.17 -11.03
N ILE A 205 -8.91 4.63 -12.25
CA ILE A 205 -9.91 4.58 -13.33
C ILE A 205 -9.32 3.71 -14.42
N ILE A 206 -10.00 2.63 -14.75
CA ILE A 206 -9.64 1.79 -15.89
C ILE A 206 -10.32 2.37 -17.11
N VAL A 207 -9.54 2.95 -18.02
CA VAL A 207 -10.02 3.45 -19.32
C VAL A 207 -9.97 2.29 -20.31
N LYS A 208 -11.08 2.03 -21.00
CA LYS A 208 -11.19 1.04 -22.08
C LYS A 208 -10.96 1.69 -23.43
#